data_AF-A0A971S621-F1
#
_entry.id   AF-A0A971S621-F1
#
_cell.length_a   1.000
_cell.length_b   1.000
_cell.length_c   1.000
_cell.angle_alpha   90.00
_cell.angle_beta   90.00
_cell.angle_gamma   90.00
#
_symmetry.space_group_name_H-M   'P 1'
#
loop_
_entity.id
_entity.type
_entity.pdbx_description
1 polymer ?
#
loop_
_entity_poly.entity_id
_entity_poly.type
_entity_poly.pdbx_seq_one_letter_code
_entity_poly.pdbx_strand_id
1 'polypeptide(L)' 'MEKGKLITYTYLTDEQLIEFTLEEMGRIKKLSDILDDDEYKKRVCILNQLIVEVKRRNLYIKKPLLVSRILKR' A
#
# COMPACT_ATOMS: atom_id res chain seq x y z
N MET A 1 -12.12 -7.16 17.97
CA MET A 1 -11.18 -7.11 16.82
C MET A 1 -10.96 -8.53 16.36
N GLU A 2 -11.62 -8.94 15.28
CA GLU A 2 -11.28 -10.22 14.66
C GLU A 2 -9.81 -10.17 14.23
N LYS A 3 -9.05 -11.22 14.55
CA LYS A 3 -7.68 -11.40 14.05
C LYS A 3 -7.80 -11.64 12.55
N GLY A 4 -7.92 -10.55 11.79
CA GLY A 4 -8.05 -10.54 10.35
C GLY A 4 -6.94 -11.39 9.76
N LYS A 5 -7.34 -12.45 9.05
CA LYS A 5 -6.45 -13.38 8.35
C LYS A 5 -5.40 -12.54 7.61
N LEU A 6 -4.12 -12.67 8.01
CA LEU A 6 -3.04 -11.94 7.36
C LEU A 6 -2.95 -12.46 5.93
N ILE A 7 -3.44 -11.69 4.95
CA ILE A 7 -3.27 -12.06 3.55
C ILE A 7 -1.80 -11.82 3.25
N THR A 8 -1.07 -12.91 3.05
CA THR A 8 0.35 -12.85 2.71
C THR A 8 0.48 -12.69 1.21
N TYR A 9 1.10 -11.59 0.76
CA TYR A 9 1.36 -11.32 -0.66
C TYR A 9 2.59 -12.08 -1.17
N THR A 10 2.81 -13.30 -0.67
CA THR A 10 3.97 -14.17 -0.98
C THR A 10 4.10 -14.52 -2.45
N TYR A 11 2.98 -14.48 -3.19
CA TYR A 11 2.95 -14.76 -4.62
C TYR A 11 3.46 -13.61 -5.50
N LEU A 12 3.59 -12.38 -4.95
CA LEU A 12 4.17 -11.25 -5.69
C LEU A 12 5.69 -11.36 -5.69
N THR A 13 6.33 -11.03 -6.81
CA THR A 13 7.76 -10.73 -6.83
C THR A 13 8.05 -9.44 -6.07
N ASP A 14 9.32 -9.18 -5.74
CA ASP A 14 9.70 -7.97 -5.01
C ASP A 14 9.36 -6.69 -5.78
N GLU A 15 9.56 -6.69 -7.10
CA GLU A 15 9.18 -5.58 -7.97
C GLU A 15 7.66 -5.36 -8.00
N GLN A 16 6.89 -6.44 -8.16
CA GLN A 16 5.42 -6.39 -8.14
C GLN A 16 4.89 -5.89 -6.79
N LEU A 17 5.49 -6.35 -5.69
CA LEU A 17 5.12 -5.92 -4.35
C LEU A 17 5.35 -4.43 -4.17
N ILE A 18 6.48 -3.89 -4.63
CA ILE A 18 6.77 -2.46 -4.57
C ILE A 18 5.83 -1.64 -5.45
N GLU A 19 5.61 -2.07 -6.71
CA GLU A 19 4.67 -1.42 -7.64
C GLU A 19 3.25 -1.37 -7.06
N PHE A 20 2.75 -2.51 -6.57
CA PHE A 20 1.40 -2.62 -6.01
C PHE A 20 1.24 -1.80 -4.72
N THR A 21 2.27 -1.77 -3.87
CA THR A 21 2.28 -0.91 -2.67
C THR A 21 2.19 0.58 -3.05
N LEU A 22 2.93 1.01 -4.06
CA LEU A 22 2.89 2.39 -4.56
C LEU A 22 1.52 2.74 -5.16
N GLU A 23 0.91 1.81 -5.88
CA GLU A 23 -0.42 1.99 -6.46
C GLU A 23 -1.50 2.17 -5.38
N GLU A 24 -1.52 1.30 -4.36
CA GLU A 24 -2.47 1.41 -3.25
C GLU A 24 -2.29 2.70 -2.46
N MET A 25 -1.05 3.16 -2.23
CA MET A 25 -0.80 4.48 -1.63
C MET A 25 -1.40 5.62 -2.47
N GLY A 26 -1.27 5.56 -3.79
CA GLY A 26 -1.87 6.54 -4.71
C GLY A 26 -3.39 6.54 -4.67
N ARG A 27 -4.01 5.35 -4.58
CA ARG A 27 -5.47 5.19 -4.46
C ARG A 27 -5.98 5.75 -3.14
N ILE A 28 -5.32 5.46 -2.02
CA ILE A 28 -5.65 6.00 -0.69
C ILE A 28 -5.60 7.52 -0.68
N LYS A 29 -4.56 8.13 -1.29
CA LYS A 29 -4.47 9.59 -1.40
C LYS A 29 -5.68 10.19 -2.13
N LYS A 30 -6.08 9.59 -3.27
CA LYS A 30 -7.27 10.05 -4.01
C LYS A 30 -8.55 9.89 -3.20
N LEU A 31 -8.69 8.78 -2.47
CA LEU A 31 -9.85 8.51 -1.62
C LEU A 31 -9.96 9.49 -0.45
N SER A 32 -8.83 9.89 0.15
CA SER A 32 -8.83 10.92 1.18
C SER A 32 -9.30 12.28 0.66
N ASP A 33 -9.12 12.56 -0.64
CA ASP A 33 -9.58 13.81 -1.25
C ASP A 33 -11.10 13.82 -1.52
N ILE A 34 -11.73 12.65 -1.69
CA ILE A 34 -13.17 12.51 -2.03
C ILE A 34 -14.07 12.05 -0.87
N LEU A 35 -13.51 11.90 0.35
CA LEU A 35 -14.23 11.56 1.60
C LEU A 35 -15.03 10.23 1.56
N ASP A 36 -14.58 9.24 0.77
CA ASP A 36 -15.15 7.88 0.81
C ASP A 36 -14.50 7.07 1.96
N ASP A 37 -15.05 7.21 3.16
CA ASP A 37 -14.50 6.65 4.40
C ASP A 37 -14.45 5.11 4.43
N ASP A 38 -15.40 4.43 3.78
CA ASP A 38 -15.49 2.97 3.84
C ASP A 38 -14.51 2.30 2.88
N GLU A 39 -14.41 2.81 1.64
CA GLU A 39 -13.39 2.33 0.70
C GLU A 39 -11.99 2.72 1.19
N TYR A 40 -11.82 3.91 1.78
CA TYR A 40 -10.57 4.33 2.39
C TYR A 40 -10.11 3.34 3.48
N LYS A 41 -10.97 2.97 4.42
CA LYS A 41 -10.63 2.01 5.50
C LYS A 41 -10.22 0.65 4.95
N LYS A 42 -10.93 0.13 3.94
CA LYS A 42 -10.59 -1.15 3.29
C LYS A 42 -9.21 -1.09 2.64
N ARG A 43 -8.94 -0.02 1.91
CA ARG A 43 -7.66 0.20 1.21
C ARG A 43 -6.50 0.37 2.18
N VAL A 44 -6.69 1.10 3.28
CA VAL A 44 -5.67 1.23 4.35
C VAL A 44 -5.32 -0.13 4.95
N CYS A 45 -6.30 -1.02 5.15
CA CYS A 45 -6.03 -2.38 5.61
C CYS A 45 -5.13 -3.15 4.62
N ILE A 46 -5.42 -3.07 3.32
CA ILE A 46 -4.61 -3.67 2.25
C ILE A 46 -3.19 -3.08 2.24
N LEU A 47 -3.07 -1.75 2.27
CA LEU A 47 -1.76 -1.08 2.28
C LEU A 47 -0.92 -1.50 3.49
N ASN A 48 -1.52 -1.61 4.68
CA ASN A 48 -0.81 -2.05 5.87
C ASN A 48 -0.26 -3.48 5.71
N GLN A 49 -1.02 -4.39 5.10
CA GLN A 49 -0.54 -5.74 4.82
C GLN A 49 0.62 -5.75 3.82
N LEU A 50 0.55 -4.92 2.78
CA LEU A 50 1.64 -4.76 1.81
C LEU A 50 2.91 -4.20 2.46
N ILE A 51 2.79 -3.19 3.32
CA ILE A 51 3.94 -2.62 4.07
C ILE A 51 4.59 -3.66 4.98
N VAL A 52 3.80 -4.49 5.66
CA VAL A 52 4.31 -5.59 6.48
C VAL A 52 5.12 -6.57 5.61
N GLU A 53 4.61 -6.92 4.43
CA GLU A 53 5.31 -7.82 3.51
C GLU A 53 6.61 -7.21 2.97
N VAL A 54 6.60 -5.93 2.57
CA VAL A 54 7.80 -5.18 2.13
C VAL A 54 8.87 -5.21 3.21
N LYS A 55 8.50 -4.94 4.47
CA LYS A 55 9.41 -5.00 5.61
C LYS A 55 9.91 -6.41 5.88
N ARG A 56 9.05 -7.43 5.79
CA ARG A 56 9.40 -8.83 5.99
C ARG A 56 10.47 -9.31 5.01
N ARG A 57 10.43 -8.81 3.78
CA ARG A 57 11.41 -9.13 2.72
C ARG A 57 12.64 -8.22 2.71
N ASN A 58 12.75 -7.32 3.70
CA ASN A 58 13.83 -6.33 3.77
C ASN A 58 13.93 -5.44 2.51
N LEU A 59 12.78 -5.11 1.92
CA LEU A 59 12.69 -4.23 0.76
C LEU A 59 12.46 -2.78 1.20
N TYR A 60 12.82 -1.84 0.32
CA TYR A 60 12.67 -0.42 0.57
C TYR A 60 12.02 0.28 -0.62
N ILE A 61 10.98 1.06 -0.35
CA ILE A 61 10.39 1.96 -1.34
C ILE A 61 11.26 3.22 -1.40
N LYS A 62 11.90 3.45 -2.55
CA LYS A 62 12.78 4.60 -2.74
C LYS A 62 11.99 5.91 -2.62
N LYS A 63 12.46 6.83 -1.77
CA LYS A 63 11.84 8.15 -1.56
C LYS A 63 11.57 8.93 -2.86
N PRO A 64 12.45 8.93 -3.89
CA PRO A 64 12.14 9.56 -5.17
C PRO A 64 10.89 9.01 -5.87
N LEU A 65 10.60 7.70 -5.74
CA LEU A 65 9.40 7.08 -6.33
C LEU A 65 8.13 7.52 -5.60
N LEU A 66 8.19 7.65 -4.27
CA LEU A 66 7.08 8.21 -3.49
C LEU A 66 6.79 9.65 -3.92
N VAL A 67 7.84 10.46 -4.09
CA VAL A 67 7.70 11.85 -4.51
C VAL A 67 7.09 11.94 -5.91
N SER A 68 7.60 11.17 -6.87
CA SER A 68 7.16 11.26 -8.26
C SER A 68 5.73 10.75 -8.50
N ARG A 69 5.32 9.69 -7.79
CA ARG A 69 4.01 9.05 -8.02
C ARG A 69 2.91 9.48 -7.07
N ILE A 70 3.25 9.88 -5.84
CA ILE A 70 2.25 10.15 -4.79
C ILE A 70 2.26 11.62 -4.39
N LEU A 71 3.43 12.25 -4.21
CA LEU A 71 3.50 13.62 -3.69
C LEU A 71 3.49 14.71 -4.77
N LYS A 72 3.71 14.37 -6.04
CA LYS A 72 3.44 15.32 -7.13
C LYS A 72 1.95 15.67 -7.14
N ARG A 73 1.68 16.98 -7.08
CA ARG A 73 0.36 17.60 -7.16
C ARG A 73 -0.13 17.62 -8.59
#